data_AF-A0A8J2K308-F1
#
_entry.id   AF-A0A8J2K308-F1
#
_cell.length_a   1.000
_cell.length_b   1.000
_cell.length_c   1.000
_cell.angle_alpha   90.00
_cell.angle_beta   90.00
_cell.angle_gamma   90.00
#
_symmetry.space_group_name_H-M   'P 1'
#
loop_
_entity.id
_entity.type
_entity.pdbx_description
1 polymer ?
#
loop_
_entity_poly.entity_id
_entity_poly.type
_entity_poly.pdbx_seq_one_letter_code
_entity_poly.pdbx_strand_id
1 'polypeptide(L)'
;MTAYEVLQKLQKGWLNEKLAPELLTPLTEEVDCMMAQLKSMEASLPRLEKESVRHHQLEIERVRYLIASYLRTRLAKIQKYAWSIRDEEIKRQSTEPSKLTSEENKFLKEYLQVKRAESVIVDDAEGKSESQVDLPVGSQFIMKYRPVSHLVNSNDVQLV
;
A
#
# COMPACT_ATOMS: atom_id res chain seq x y z
N MET A 1 -10.52 -10.70 14.04
CA MET A 1 -10.75 -10.02 12.75
C MET A 1 -11.33 -11.03 11.79
N THR A 2 -12.46 -10.74 11.17
CA THR A 2 -13.09 -11.64 10.18
C THR A 2 -12.40 -11.52 8.81
N ALA A 3 -12.55 -12.53 7.94
CA ALA A 3 -12.06 -12.48 6.55
C ALA A 3 -12.54 -11.22 5.80
N TYR A 4 -13.79 -10.85 6.04
CA TYR A 4 -14.42 -9.67 5.46
C TYR A 4 -13.78 -8.36 5.93
N GLU A 5 -13.53 -8.22 7.24
CA GLU A 5 -12.86 -7.02 7.79
C GLU A 5 -11.46 -6.82 7.22
N VAL A 6 -10.69 -7.91 7.07
CA VAL A 6 -9.34 -7.85 6.48
C VAL A 6 -9.43 -7.43 5.01
N LEU A 7 -10.40 -7.96 4.27
CA LEU A 7 -10.63 -7.58 2.87
C LEU A 7 -11.01 -6.09 2.74
N GLN A 8 -11.86 -5.56 3.62
CA GLN A 8 -12.22 -4.15 3.63
C GLN A 8 -11.01 -3.25 3.92
N LYS A 9 -10.19 -3.62 4.90
CA LYS A 9 -8.93 -2.90 5.20
C LYS A 9 -7.99 -2.91 4.00
N LEU A 10 -7.83 -4.07 3.36
CA LEU A 10 -6.98 -4.18 2.17
C LEU A 10 -7.51 -3.35 0.99
N GLN A 11 -8.82 -3.30 0.77
CA GLN A 11 -9.43 -2.45 -0.25
C GLN A 11 -9.20 -0.95 0.03
N LYS A 12 -9.41 -0.51 1.28
CA LYS A 12 -9.14 0.87 1.70
C LYS A 12 -7.66 1.23 1.52
N GLY A 13 -6.77 0.38 2.00
CA GLY A 13 -5.32 0.59 1.86
C GLY A 13 -4.86 0.55 0.41
N TRP A 14 -5.43 -0.31 -0.43
CA TRP A 14 -5.15 -0.32 -1.87
C TRP A 14 -5.52 0.99 -2.55
N LEU A 15 -6.70 1.53 -2.24
CA LEU A 15 -7.14 2.81 -2.80
C LEU A 15 -6.27 3.97 -2.29
N ASN A 16 -5.98 4.00 -1.00
CA ASN A 16 -5.09 4.99 -0.38
C ASN A 16 -3.70 4.93 -1.01
N GLU A 17 -3.13 3.73 -1.20
CA GLU A 17 -1.85 3.55 -1.86
C GLU A 17 -1.89 4.01 -3.32
N LYS A 18 -2.98 3.80 -4.05
CA LYS A 18 -3.09 4.28 -5.44
C LYS A 18 -3.11 5.80 -5.54
N LEU A 19 -3.75 6.48 -4.59
CA LEU A 19 -4.02 7.91 -4.65
C LEU A 19 -3.00 8.77 -3.87
N ALA A 20 -2.29 8.21 -2.90
CA ALA A 20 -1.27 8.92 -2.15
C ALA A 20 -0.03 9.23 -3.02
N PRO A 21 0.55 10.45 -2.95
CA PRO A 21 1.75 10.82 -3.69
C PRO A 21 3.05 10.22 -3.12
N GLU A 22 3.00 9.65 -1.90
CA GLU A 22 4.12 9.02 -1.22
C GLU A 22 3.84 7.53 -0.95
N LEU A 23 4.88 6.76 -0.61
CA LEU A 23 4.74 5.36 -0.21
C LEU A 23 4.18 5.27 1.22
N LEU A 24 3.10 4.53 1.42
CA LEU A 24 2.47 4.33 2.73
C LEU A 24 3.10 3.14 3.47
N THR A 25 2.74 2.95 4.74
CA THR A 25 3.09 1.75 5.52
C THR A 25 2.54 0.49 4.85
N PRO A 26 3.33 -0.59 4.73
CA PRO A 26 2.88 -1.81 4.08
C PRO A 26 1.81 -2.53 4.91
N LEU A 27 0.76 -3.00 4.24
CA LEU A 27 -0.29 -3.84 4.82
C LEU A 27 0.12 -5.32 4.86
N THR A 28 1.28 -5.61 5.46
CA THR A 28 1.88 -6.95 5.44
C THR A 28 0.95 -7.98 6.08
N GLU A 29 0.38 -7.67 7.24
CA GLU A 29 -0.51 -8.57 7.98
C GLU A 29 -1.79 -8.89 7.20
N GLU A 30 -2.42 -7.88 6.60
CA GLU A 30 -3.63 -8.07 5.79
C GLU A 30 -3.35 -8.88 4.52
N VAL A 31 -2.23 -8.61 3.84
CA VAL A 31 -1.83 -9.33 2.63
C VAL A 31 -1.54 -10.79 2.95
N ASP A 32 -0.77 -11.08 4.01
CA ASP A 32 -0.44 -12.45 4.42
C ASP A 32 -1.69 -13.22 4.85
N CYS A 33 -2.57 -12.58 5.61
CA CYS A 33 -3.85 -13.15 6.02
C CYS A 33 -4.72 -13.52 4.80
N MET A 34 -4.88 -12.61 3.84
CA MET A 34 -5.65 -12.87 2.63
C MET A 34 -5.02 -13.93 1.74
N MET A 35 -3.69 -13.95 1.59
CA MET A 35 -3.02 -15.01 0.85
C MET A 35 -3.23 -16.39 1.48
N ALA A 36 -3.18 -16.50 2.81
CA ALA A 36 -3.44 -17.77 3.51
C ALA A 36 -4.90 -18.22 3.35
N GLN A 37 -5.85 -17.29 3.42
CA GLN A 37 -7.27 -17.58 3.20
C GLN A 37 -7.55 -18.03 1.76
N LEU A 38 -6.95 -17.37 0.75
CA LEU A 38 -7.08 -17.77 -0.65
C LEU A 38 -6.58 -19.20 -0.89
N LYS A 39 -5.42 -19.56 -0.34
CA LYS A 39 -4.90 -20.95 -0.42
C LYS A 39 -5.87 -21.96 0.20
N SER A 40 -6.51 -21.59 1.32
CA SER A 40 -7.48 -22.45 2.00
C SER A 40 -8.77 -22.61 1.18
N MET A 41 -9.24 -21.53 0.54
CA MET A 41 -10.39 -21.57 -0.38
C MET A 41 -10.09 -22.39 -1.62
N GLU A 42 -8.89 -22.26 -2.20
CA GLU A 42 -8.46 -23.05 -3.36
C GLU A 42 -8.42 -24.55 -3.03
N ALA A 43 -7.90 -24.91 -1.85
CA ALA A 43 -7.83 -26.29 -1.39
C ALA A 43 -9.21 -26.92 -1.10
N SER A 44 -10.25 -26.11 -0.86
CA SER A 44 -11.62 -26.61 -0.66
C SER A 44 -12.41 -26.78 -1.95
N LEU A 45 -12.01 -26.13 -3.06
CA LEU A 45 -12.71 -26.18 -4.35
C LEU A 45 -13.09 -27.59 -4.83
N PRO A 46 -12.22 -28.62 -4.75
CA PRO A 46 -12.55 -29.95 -5.26
C PRO A 46 -13.71 -30.64 -4.51
N ARG A 47 -14.03 -30.18 -3.30
CA ARG A 47 -15.06 -30.76 -2.43
C ARG A 47 -16.43 -30.08 -2.57
N LEU A 48 -16.53 -29.02 -3.37
CA LEU A 48 -17.75 -28.22 -3.51
C LEU A 48 -18.60 -28.66 -4.70
N GLU A 49 -19.90 -28.35 -4.63
CA GLU A 49 -20.82 -28.50 -5.76
C GLU A 49 -20.42 -27.59 -6.94
N LYS A 50 -20.68 -28.04 -8.17
CA LYS A 50 -20.23 -27.37 -9.41
C LYS A 50 -20.59 -25.88 -9.48
N GLU A 51 -21.78 -25.49 -9.00
CA GLU A 51 -22.22 -24.09 -9.00
C GLU A 51 -21.46 -23.26 -7.97
N SER A 52 -21.25 -23.79 -6.77
CA SER A 52 -20.46 -23.16 -5.71
C SER A 52 -18.99 -22.96 -6.12
N VAL A 53 -18.40 -23.93 -6.83
CA VAL A 53 -17.03 -23.84 -7.36
C VAL A 53 -16.82 -22.57 -8.20
N ARG A 54 -17.76 -22.25 -9.11
CA ARG A 54 -17.62 -21.07 -9.99
C ARG A 54 -17.61 -19.77 -9.20
N HIS A 55 -18.50 -19.63 -8.22
CA HIS A 55 -18.58 -18.45 -7.37
C HIS A 55 -17.28 -18.26 -6.56
N HIS A 56 -16.76 -19.34 -5.98
CA HIS A 56 -15.49 -19.30 -5.24
C HIS A 56 -14.31 -18.97 -6.15
N GLN A 57 -14.25 -19.53 -7.36
CA GLN A 57 -13.19 -19.22 -8.33
C GLN A 57 -13.18 -17.74 -8.71
N LEU A 58 -14.34 -17.15 -9.03
CA LEU A 58 -14.45 -15.73 -9.35
C LEU A 58 -13.99 -14.84 -8.18
N GLU A 59 -14.38 -15.19 -6.96
CA GLU A 59 -13.98 -14.42 -5.78
C GLU A 59 -12.47 -14.55 -5.50
N ILE A 60 -11.89 -15.76 -5.66
CA ILE A 60 -10.45 -15.98 -5.56
C ILE A 60 -9.71 -15.08 -6.57
N GLU A 61 -10.14 -15.05 -7.83
CA GLU A 61 -9.50 -14.22 -8.84
C GLU A 61 -9.63 -12.72 -8.54
N ARG A 62 -10.81 -12.28 -8.07
CA ARG A 62 -11.06 -10.89 -7.69
C ARG A 62 -10.12 -10.42 -6.58
N VAL A 63 -9.98 -11.20 -5.51
CA VAL A 63 -9.09 -10.87 -4.38
C VAL A 63 -7.63 -11.00 -4.78
N ARG A 64 -7.26 -12.00 -5.59
CA ARG A 64 -5.89 -12.14 -6.12
C ARG A 64 -5.50 -10.93 -6.98
N TYR A 65 -6.41 -10.44 -7.81
CA TYR A 65 -6.21 -9.23 -8.59
C TYR A 65 -5.98 -8.02 -7.68
N LEU A 66 -6.79 -7.86 -6.63
CA LEU A 66 -6.64 -6.77 -5.66
C LEU A 66 -5.25 -6.76 -5.01
N ILE A 67 -4.81 -7.90 -4.46
CA ILE A 67 -3.47 -8.04 -3.85
C ILE A 67 -2.37 -7.72 -4.87
N ALA A 68 -2.45 -8.30 -6.07
CA ALA A 68 -1.46 -8.08 -7.10
C ALA A 68 -1.44 -6.61 -7.58
N SER A 69 -2.60 -5.95 -7.65
CA SER A 69 -2.70 -4.53 -7.99
C SER A 69 -2.09 -3.64 -6.90
N TYR A 70 -2.30 -3.95 -5.63
CA TYR A 70 -1.67 -3.27 -4.49
C TYR A 70 -0.14 -3.37 -4.54
N LEU A 71 0.39 -4.58 -4.65
CA LEU A 71 1.84 -4.81 -4.69
C LEU A 71 2.50 -4.14 -5.91
N ARG A 72 1.86 -4.18 -7.09
CA ARG A 72 2.37 -3.48 -8.28
C ARG A 72 2.40 -1.96 -8.09
N THR A 73 1.35 -1.40 -7.49
CA THR A 73 1.28 0.05 -7.19
C THR A 73 2.44 0.46 -6.28
N ARG A 74 2.72 -0.33 -5.23
CA ARG A 74 3.84 -0.08 -4.31
C ARG A 74 5.19 -0.16 -5.03
N LEU A 75 5.44 -1.22 -5.79
CA LEU A 75 6.68 -1.36 -6.56
C LEU A 75 6.89 -0.19 -7.53
N ALA A 76 5.85 0.27 -8.21
CA ALA A 76 5.92 1.43 -9.10
C ALA A 76 6.31 2.72 -8.34
N LYS A 77 5.78 2.93 -7.14
CA LYS A 77 6.19 4.06 -6.28
C LYS A 77 7.63 3.93 -5.80
N ILE A 78 8.05 2.73 -5.39
CA ILE A 78 9.43 2.47 -4.98
C ILE A 78 10.39 2.77 -6.12
N GLN A 79 10.08 2.37 -7.36
CA GLN A 79 10.89 2.69 -8.54
C GLN A 79 10.94 4.19 -8.82
N LYS A 80 9.80 4.88 -8.69
CA LYS A 80 9.67 6.31 -8.99
C LYS A 80 10.40 7.19 -7.96
N TYR A 81 10.33 6.84 -6.68
CA TYR A 81 10.87 7.62 -5.57
C TYR A 81 12.06 6.96 -4.88
N ALA A 82 12.77 6.07 -5.59
CA ALA A 82 13.81 5.19 -5.05
C ALA A 82 14.87 5.91 -4.18
N TRP A 83 15.34 7.08 -4.62
CA TRP A 83 16.32 7.87 -3.90
C TRP A 83 15.77 8.49 -2.62
N SER A 84 14.61 9.16 -2.69
CA SER A 84 13.94 9.74 -1.51
C SER A 84 13.67 8.69 -0.45
N ILE A 85 13.12 7.55 -0.86
CA ILE A 85 12.79 6.44 0.04
C ILE A 85 14.07 5.90 0.71
N ARG A 86 15.17 5.74 -0.04
CA ARG A 86 16.44 5.30 0.53
C ARG A 86 16.95 6.29 1.58
N ASP A 87 16.92 7.59 1.29
CA ASP A 87 17.42 8.62 2.18
C ASP A 87 16.55 8.74 3.44
N GLU A 88 15.23 8.61 3.31
CA GLU A 88 14.29 8.49 4.42
C GLU A 88 14.63 7.28 5.29
N GLU A 89 14.84 6.10 4.70
CA GLU A 89 15.18 4.88 5.44
C GLU A 89 16.53 4.94 6.16
N ILE A 90 17.50 5.72 5.63
CA ILE A 90 18.79 5.96 6.31
C ILE A 90 18.61 6.91 7.50
N LYS A 91 17.74 7.93 7.37
CA LYS A 91 17.47 8.92 8.42
C LYS A 91 16.48 8.43 9.46
N ARG A 92 15.75 7.34 9.18
CA ARG A 92 14.75 6.74 10.06
C ARG A 92 15.32 6.43 11.44
N GLN A 93 14.59 6.79 12.48
CA GLN A 93 14.93 6.40 13.85
C GLN A 93 14.59 4.92 14.07
N SER A 94 15.37 4.20 14.89
CA SER A 94 15.14 2.77 15.14
C SER A 94 13.75 2.46 15.74
N THR A 95 13.08 3.47 16.31
CA THR A 95 11.74 3.38 16.90
C THR A 95 10.61 3.48 15.88
N GLU A 96 10.86 3.99 14.68
CA GLU A 96 9.84 4.16 13.64
C GLU A 96 9.73 2.90 12.77
N PRO A 97 8.51 2.46 12.40
CA PRO A 97 8.33 1.32 11.52
C PRO A 97 8.88 1.61 10.12
N SER A 98 9.49 0.59 9.50
CA SER A 98 9.93 0.66 8.11
C SER A 98 8.73 0.81 7.17
N LYS A 99 8.85 1.67 6.15
CA LYS A 99 7.84 1.78 5.09
C LYS A 99 7.98 0.69 4.02
N LEU A 100 9.06 -0.09 4.10
CA LEU A 100 9.38 -1.16 3.18
C LEU A 100 9.31 -2.51 3.87
N THR A 101 8.80 -3.52 3.16
CA THR A 101 9.05 -4.91 3.54
C THR A 101 10.51 -5.30 3.28
N SER A 102 10.93 -6.45 3.79
CA SER A 102 12.28 -6.99 3.54
C SER A 102 12.55 -7.17 2.04
N GLU A 103 11.55 -7.69 1.32
CA GLU A 103 11.57 -7.97 -0.11
C GLU A 103 11.61 -6.66 -0.92
N GLU A 104 10.81 -5.67 -0.53
CA GLU A 104 10.79 -4.34 -1.14
C GLU A 104 12.14 -3.63 -0.94
N ASN A 105 12.74 -3.76 0.23
CA ASN A 105 14.06 -3.18 0.52
C ASN A 105 15.16 -3.86 -0.32
N LYS A 106 15.10 -5.18 -0.48
CA LYS A 106 16.00 -5.91 -1.38
C LYS A 106 15.85 -5.42 -2.83
N PHE A 107 14.61 -5.32 -3.32
CA PHE A 107 14.31 -4.79 -4.65
C PHE A 107 14.83 -3.36 -4.84
N LEU A 108 14.62 -2.47 -3.87
CA LEU A 108 15.11 -1.09 -3.91
C LEU A 108 16.64 -1.03 -4.04
N LYS A 109 17.37 -1.84 -3.26
CA LYS A 109 18.83 -1.90 -3.30
C LYS A 109 19.34 -2.35 -4.66
N GLU A 110 18.78 -3.43 -5.21
CA GLU A 110 19.14 -3.94 -6.53
C GLU A 110 18.80 -2.92 -7.63
N TYR A 111 17.61 -2.30 -7.56
CA TYR A 111 17.18 -1.28 -8.52
C TYR A 111 18.12 -0.06 -8.53
N LEU A 112 18.50 0.45 -7.36
CA LEU A 112 19.42 1.59 -7.25
C LEU A 112 20.84 1.27 -7.71
N GLN A 113 21.31 0.03 -7.54
CA GLN A 113 22.62 -0.40 -8.09
C GLN A 113 22.63 -0.29 -9.62
N VAL A 114 21.53 -0.69 -10.27
CA VAL A 114 21.36 -0.57 -11.73
C VAL A 114 21.19 0.89 -12.14
N LYS A 115 20.30 1.64 -11.49
CA LYS A 115 19.98 3.05 -11.81
C LYS A 115 21.14 4.02 -11.59
N ARG A 116 22.07 3.72 -10.68
CA ARG A 116 23.27 4.54 -10.39
C ARG A 116 24.16 4.80 -11.60
N ALA A 117 24.07 3.97 -12.63
CA ALA A 117 24.86 4.13 -13.85
C ALA A 117 24.38 5.28 -14.77
N GLU A 118 23.25 5.96 -14.48
CA GLU A 118 22.52 6.69 -15.54
C GLU A 118 22.01 8.12 -15.27
N SER A 119 22.24 8.80 -14.13
CA SER A 119 21.74 10.20 -14.03
C SER A 119 22.23 11.09 -12.88
N VAL A 120 22.27 12.40 -13.19
CA VAL A 120 22.62 13.61 -12.43
C VAL A 120 21.44 14.15 -11.60
N ILE A 121 21.74 14.90 -10.54
CA ILE A 121 20.82 15.42 -9.50
C ILE A 121 20.41 16.88 -9.80
N VAL A 122 19.13 17.21 -9.58
CA VAL A 122 18.60 18.60 -9.52
C VAL A 122 17.70 18.70 -8.30
N ASP A 123 18.02 19.63 -7.40
CA ASP A 123 17.28 19.95 -6.17
C ASP A 123 16.34 21.14 -6.39
N ASP A 124 15.19 21.15 -5.71
CA ASP A 124 14.47 22.38 -5.38
C ASP A 124 13.61 22.22 -4.11
N ALA A 125 13.59 23.28 -3.29
CA ALA A 125 13.14 23.25 -1.90
C ALA A 125 12.09 24.34 -1.55
N GLU A 126 11.33 24.03 -0.50
CA GLU A 126 10.64 24.90 0.50
C GLU A 126 9.19 25.42 0.36
N GLY A 127 8.51 25.45 1.52
CA GLY A 127 7.41 26.36 1.87
C GLY A 127 6.14 25.73 2.51
N LYS A 128 5.95 25.83 3.84
CA LYS A 128 4.71 25.47 4.57
C LYS A 128 4.04 26.70 5.23
N SER A 129 2.71 26.68 5.31
CA SER A 129 1.88 27.48 6.24
C SER A 129 0.78 26.56 6.80
N GLU A 130 0.46 26.65 8.10
CA GLU A 130 -0.52 25.77 8.76
C GLU A 130 -1.82 26.52 9.10
N SER A 131 -2.95 25.96 8.68
CA SER A 131 -4.32 26.38 9.03
C SER A 131 -5.10 25.17 9.53
N GLN A 132 -5.78 25.30 10.66
CA GLN A 132 -6.60 24.23 11.24
C GLN A 132 -7.98 24.17 10.57
N VAL A 133 -8.45 22.97 10.22
CA VAL A 133 -9.76 22.71 9.59
C VAL A 133 -10.40 21.51 10.28
N ASP A 134 -11.66 21.62 10.67
CA ASP A 134 -12.42 20.52 11.27
C ASP A 134 -12.93 19.54 10.19
N LEU A 135 -12.75 18.24 10.42
CA LEU A 135 -13.15 17.16 9.51
C LEU A 135 -14.25 16.31 10.16
N PRO A 136 -15.55 16.68 10.00
CA PRO A 136 -16.65 15.89 10.53
C PRO A 136 -16.76 14.50 9.88
N VAL A 137 -17.10 13.49 10.67
CA VAL A 137 -17.22 12.09 10.22
C VAL A 137 -18.27 11.96 9.11
N GLY A 138 -17.92 11.28 8.02
CA GLY A 138 -18.82 10.99 6.91
C GLY A 138 -18.92 12.08 5.84
N SER A 139 -18.09 13.13 5.93
CA SER A 139 -18.03 14.19 4.92
C SER A 139 -16.79 14.09 4.02
N GLN A 140 -16.86 14.68 2.82
CA GLN A 140 -15.79 14.66 1.82
C GLN A 140 -15.21 16.07 1.65
N PHE A 141 -13.87 16.17 1.57
CA PHE A 141 -13.15 17.43 1.41
C PHE A 141 -12.10 17.36 0.31
N ILE A 142 -11.88 18.48 -0.38
CA ILE A 142 -10.75 18.68 -1.29
C ILE A 142 -9.71 19.52 -0.55
N MET A 143 -8.52 18.96 -0.33
CA MET A 143 -7.42 19.67 0.33
C MET A 143 -6.05 19.16 -0.11
N LYS A 144 -4.98 19.87 0.27
CA LYS A 144 -3.61 19.41 0.03
C LYS A 144 -3.38 18.10 0.78
N TYR A 145 -2.59 17.19 0.21
CA TYR A 145 -2.31 15.89 0.81
C TYR A 145 -1.43 15.97 2.07
N ARG A 146 -0.40 16.83 2.07
CA ARG A 146 0.62 16.88 3.13
C ARG A 146 0.08 17.07 4.56
N PRO A 147 -0.96 17.88 4.82
CA PRO A 147 -1.59 17.98 6.14
C PRO A 147 -2.28 16.69 6.64
N VAL A 148 -2.81 15.86 5.73
CA VAL A 148 -3.60 14.66 6.07
C VAL A 148 -2.84 13.35 5.91
N SER A 149 -1.56 13.39 5.51
CA SER A 149 -0.76 12.20 5.21
C SER A 149 -0.71 11.19 6.35
N HIS A 150 -0.59 11.67 7.58
CA HIS A 150 -0.56 10.81 8.78
C HIS A 150 -1.88 10.06 9.00
N LEU A 151 -3.03 10.69 8.72
CA LEU A 151 -4.37 10.07 8.84
C LEU A 151 -4.64 9.05 7.72
N VAL A 152 -4.06 9.27 6.54
CA VAL A 152 -4.11 8.30 5.44
C VAL A 152 -3.22 7.10 5.79
N ASN A 153 -2.06 7.34 6.39
CA ASN A 153 -1.12 6.28 6.78
C ASN A 153 -1.62 5.42 7.94
N SER A 154 -2.36 6.01 8.89
CA SER A 154 -3.02 5.27 9.98
C SER A 154 -4.31 4.55 9.53
N ASN A 155 -4.74 4.73 8.27
CA ASN A 155 -6.05 4.29 7.78
C ASN A 155 -7.24 4.89 8.54
N ASP A 156 -7.13 6.08 9.12
CA ASP A 156 -8.27 6.81 9.69
C ASP A 156 -9.12 7.44 8.58
N VAL A 157 -8.47 7.96 7.53
CA VAL A 157 -9.13 8.58 6.36
C VAL A 157 -8.99 7.69 5.11
N GLN A 158 -9.95 7.78 4.19
CA GLN A 158 -9.93 7.13 2.88
C GLN A 158 -9.91 8.18 1.77
N LEU A 159 -9.00 8.03 0.82
CA LEU A 159 -8.99 8.84 -0.40
C LEU A 159 -10.06 8.31 -1.37
N VAL A 160 -10.72 9.21 -2.11
CA VAL A 160 -11.84 8.93 -3.03
C VAL A 160 -11.60 9.55 -4.41
#